data_AF-A0A7W1KJ26-F1
#
_entry.id   AF-A0A7W1KJ26-F1
#
_cell.length_a   1.000
_cell.length_b   1.000
_cell.length_c   1.000
_cell.angle_alpha   90.00
_cell.angle_beta   90.00
_cell.angle_gamma   90.00
#
_symmetry.space_group_name_H-M   'P 1'
#
loop_
_entity.id
_entity.type
_entity.pdbx_description
1 polymer ?
#
loop_
_entity_poly.entity_id
_entity_poly.type
_entity_poly.pdbx_seq_one_letter_code
_entity_poly.pdbx_strand_id
1 'polypeptide(L)'
;MNDEGMAYRELPAPAVETAPAQLGSDRPGRMHLVVVVTRGVRPADKAPPGTTLVTRFWHPRDHKWNENIFDSLDHALRLFVDESGWVLRQQQALDTPEAHELIFEARREDFSRPSTEQILHEVGLSPEEVANLLERVDRDGEGK
;
A
#
# COMPACT_ATOMS: atom_id res chain seq x y z
N MET A 1 -16.18 -30.03 44.41
CA MET A 1 -16.52 -29.35 43.16
C MET A 1 -15.65 -28.10 43.13
N ASN A 2 -14.52 -28.17 42.44
CA ASN A 2 -13.60 -27.04 42.31
C ASN A 2 -13.99 -26.31 41.03
N ASP A 3 -14.42 -25.06 41.18
CA ASP A 3 -14.80 -24.15 40.11
C ASP A 3 -13.51 -23.50 39.62
N GLU A 4 -12.90 -24.07 38.57
CA GLU A 4 -11.75 -23.47 37.90
C GLU A 4 -12.27 -22.34 37.00
N GLY A 5 -12.24 -21.12 37.54
CA GLY A 5 -12.44 -19.90 36.76
C GLY A 5 -11.41 -19.83 35.64
N MET A 6 -11.84 -20.18 34.43
CA MET A 6 -11.13 -19.91 33.18
C MET A 6 -10.86 -18.40 33.09
N ALA A 7 -9.65 -17.99 33.49
CA ALA A 7 -9.15 -16.66 33.20
C ALA A 7 -9.01 -16.56 31.68
N TYR A 8 -10.02 -15.98 31.02
CA TYR A 8 -9.88 -15.54 29.65
C TYR A 8 -8.78 -14.49 29.66
N ARG A 9 -7.59 -14.88 29.21
CA ARG A 9 -6.48 -13.95 28.96
C ARG A 9 -6.96 -13.02 27.85
N GLU A 10 -7.42 -11.84 28.25
CA GLU A 10 -7.84 -10.77 27.35
C GLU A 10 -6.61 -10.42 26.51
N LEU A 11 -6.56 -10.93 25.28
CA LEU A 11 -5.53 -10.55 24.32
C LEU A 11 -5.76 -9.06 24.02
N PRO A 12 -4.71 -8.22 24.07
CA PRO A 12 -4.87 -6.82 23.73
C PRO A 12 -5.43 -6.73 22.31
N ALA A 13 -6.50 -5.94 22.15
CA ALA A 13 -7.05 -5.65 20.84
C ALA A 13 -5.95 -5.01 19.96
N PRO A 14 -5.89 -5.34 18.65
CA PRO A 14 -4.92 -4.74 17.75
C PRO A 14 -5.09 -3.22 17.77
N ALA A 15 -3.98 -2.50 17.92
CA ALA A 15 -3.98 -1.04 17.90
C ALA A 15 -4.41 -0.56 16.50
N VAL A 16 -5.60 0.05 16.43
CA VAL A 16 -6.10 0.70 15.22
C VAL A 16 -5.68 2.15 15.25
N GLU A 17 -4.81 2.54 14.33
CA GLU A 17 -4.48 3.95 14.12
C GLU A 17 -5.43 4.48 13.04
N THR A 18 -6.40 5.29 13.47
CA THR A 18 -7.25 6.02 12.54
C THR A 18 -6.48 7.27 12.11
N ALA A 19 -6.24 7.42 10.81
CA ALA A 19 -5.61 8.63 10.30
C ALA A 19 -6.44 9.86 10.74
N PRO A 20 -5.80 11.01 11.02
CA PRO A 20 -6.53 12.22 11.40
C PRO A 20 -7.62 12.50 10.35
N ALA A 21 -8.81 12.85 10.83
CA ALA A 21 -9.97 13.10 9.99
C ALA A 21 -9.65 14.18 8.94
N GLN A 22 -9.23 13.75 7.75
CA GLN A 22 -9.12 14.65 6.61
C GLN A 22 -10.54 15.03 6.22
N LEU A 23 -10.85 16.32 6.39
CA LEU A 23 -12.06 17.02 5.97
C LEU A 23 -12.69 16.32 4.76
N GLY A 24 -13.97 15.95 4.90
CA GLY A 24 -14.71 15.17 3.89
C GLY A 24 -14.33 15.61 2.47
N SER A 25 -13.75 14.70 1.70
CA SER A 25 -13.30 15.04 0.37
C SER A 25 -14.54 15.29 -0.47
N ASP A 26 -14.82 16.56 -0.77
CA ASP A 26 -15.93 17.01 -1.63
C ASP A 26 -15.62 16.71 -3.11
N ARG A 27 -14.86 15.63 -3.34
CA ARG A 27 -14.42 15.16 -4.64
C ARG A 27 -15.63 14.49 -5.30
N PRO A 28 -15.96 14.81 -6.56
CA PRO A 28 -17.03 14.14 -7.29
C PRO A 28 -16.66 12.66 -7.57
N GLY A 29 -17.65 11.82 -7.86
CA GLY A 29 -17.43 10.43 -8.28
C GLY A 29 -17.76 9.36 -7.23
N ARG A 30 -17.89 8.10 -7.68
CA ARG A 30 -18.19 6.95 -6.81
C ARG A 30 -16.95 6.56 -6.01
N MET A 31 -17.10 6.52 -4.69
CA MET A 31 -16.09 6.08 -3.73
C MET A 31 -15.94 4.56 -3.74
N HIS A 32 -14.70 4.09 -3.67
CA HIS A 32 -14.30 2.69 -3.50
C HIS A 32 -13.37 2.58 -2.30
N LEU A 33 -13.57 1.55 -1.48
CA LEU A 33 -12.60 1.18 -0.45
C LEU A 33 -11.63 0.16 -1.04
N VAL A 34 -10.33 0.45 -0.93
CA VAL A 34 -9.26 -0.47 -1.32
C VAL A 34 -8.57 -0.94 -0.05
N VAL A 35 -8.59 -2.26 0.16
CA VAL A 35 -7.89 -2.89 1.27
C VAL A 35 -6.56 -3.40 0.75
N VAL A 36 -5.47 -2.87 1.32
CA VAL A 36 -4.11 -3.31 1.05
C VAL A 36 -3.62 -4.06 2.28
N VAL A 37 -3.22 -5.32 2.07
CA VAL A 37 -2.58 -6.12 3.11
C VAL A 37 -1.07 -6.15 2.86
N THR A 38 -0.29 -5.99 3.92
CA THR A 38 1.16 -6.05 3.86
C THR A 38 1.69 -7.31 4.54
N ARG A 39 2.90 -7.72 4.17
CA ARG A 39 3.64 -8.79 4.82
C ARG A 39 5.14 -8.57 4.61
N GLY A 40 5.96 -9.16 5.47
CA GLY A 40 7.40 -9.25 5.19
C GLY A 40 7.73 -10.03 3.92
N VAL A 41 8.82 -9.64 3.26
CA VAL A 41 9.44 -10.39 2.16
C VAL A 41 9.88 -11.77 2.65
N ARG A 42 9.64 -12.79 1.83
CA ARG A 42 10.00 -14.19 2.04
C ARG A 42 11.09 -14.59 1.04
N PRO A 43 11.90 -15.62 1.33
CA PRO A 43 12.93 -16.09 0.42
C PRO A 43 12.43 -16.53 -0.97
N ALA A 44 11.14 -16.86 -1.09
CA ALA A 44 10.53 -17.23 -2.37
C ALA A 44 10.10 -16.01 -3.21
N ASP A 45 10.03 -14.83 -2.61
CA ASP A 45 9.70 -13.60 -3.33
C ASP A 45 10.93 -13.18 -4.14
N LYS A 46 10.75 -12.88 -5.42
CA LYS A 46 11.82 -12.36 -6.28
C LYS A 46 12.04 -10.87 -6.01
N ALA A 47 12.34 -10.56 -4.76
CA ALA A 47 12.42 -9.22 -4.23
C ALA A 47 13.83 -8.64 -4.44
N PRO A 48 13.97 -7.39 -4.91
CA PRO A 48 15.27 -6.71 -4.99
C PRO A 48 15.96 -6.60 -3.62
N PRO A 49 17.30 -6.51 -3.56
CA PRO A 49 18.00 -6.22 -2.32
C PRO A 49 17.52 -4.91 -1.69
N GLY A 50 17.40 -4.86 -0.35
CA GLY A 50 16.93 -3.67 0.37
C GLY A 50 15.43 -3.64 0.61
N THR A 51 14.65 -4.39 -0.17
CA THR A 51 13.20 -4.48 0.03
C THR A 51 12.82 -5.34 1.23
N THR A 52 11.81 -4.92 1.98
CA THR A 52 11.39 -5.59 3.22
C THR A 52 9.90 -5.92 3.25
N LEU A 53 9.09 -5.26 2.42
CA LEU A 53 7.64 -5.31 2.47
C LEU A 53 7.05 -5.78 1.13
N VAL A 54 6.09 -6.68 1.19
CA VAL A 54 5.20 -7.01 0.07
C VAL A 54 3.80 -6.53 0.41
N THR A 55 3.14 -5.89 -0.54
CA THR A 55 1.75 -5.47 -0.43
C THR A 55 0.91 -6.20 -1.45
N ARG A 56 -0.36 -6.46 -1.12
CA ARG A 56 -1.30 -7.09 -2.04
C ARG A 56 -2.68 -6.47 -1.87
N PHE A 57 -3.34 -6.21 -3.00
CA PHE A 57 -4.69 -5.65 -3.02
C PHE A 57 -5.43 -5.99 -4.31
N TRP A 58 -6.75 -5.86 -4.30
CA TRP A 58 -7.58 -6.02 -5.48
C TRP A 58 -7.75 -4.67 -6.19
N HIS A 59 -7.33 -4.56 -7.45
CA HIS A 59 -7.43 -3.32 -8.22
C HIS A 59 -8.86 -3.14 -8.77
N PRO A 60 -9.64 -2.13 -8.33
CA PRO A 60 -11.06 -2.01 -8.69
C PRO A 60 -11.35 -1.78 -10.17
N ARG A 61 -10.42 -1.18 -10.94
CA ARG A 61 -10.59 -0.98 -12.39
C ARG A 61 -10.22 -2.22 -13.19
N ASP A 62 -9.13 -2.88 -12.80
CA ASP A 62 -8.55 -3.97 -13.60
C ASP A 62 -9.15 -5.33 -13.22
N HIS A 63 -9.90 -5.37 -12.11
CA HIS A 63 -10.49 -6.58 -11.56
C HIS A 63 -9.44 -7.72 -11.45
N LYS A 64 -8.28 -7.39 -10.89
CA LYS A 64 -7.18 -8.34 -10.67
C LYS A 64 -6.49 -8.06 -9.35
N TRP A 65 -5.83 -9.08 -8.82
CA TRP A 65 -4.91 -8.92 -7.70
C TRP A 65 -3.61 -8.31 -8.19
N ASN A 66 -3.18 -7.23 -7.54
CA ASN A 66 -1.85 -6.65 -7.71
C ASN A 66 -1.01 -6.94 -6.47
N GLU A 67 0.28 -7.14 -6.71
CA GLU A 67 1.29 -7.34 -5.68
C GLU A 67 2.49 -6.44 -5.99
N ASN A 68 2.92 -5.65 -5.01
CA ASN A 68 4.04 -4.72 -5.13
C ASN A 68 5.03 -4.97 -3.99
N ILE A 69 6.30 -4.68 -4.24
CA ILE A 69 7.39 -4.84 -3.28
C ILE A 69 7.94 -3.45 -2.94
N PHE A 70 8.20 -3.19 -1.66
CA PHE A 70 8.69 -1.91 -1.16
C PHE A 70 9.77 -2.09 -0.09
N ASP A 71 10.54 -1.03 0.13
CA ASP A 71 11.61 -1.00 1.14
C ASP A 71 11.09 -0.80 2.55
N SER A 72 9.92 -0.17 2.71
CA SER A 72 9.27 0.06 4.00
C SER A 72 7.77 0.34 3.85
N LEU A 73 7.05 0.33 4.97
CA LEU A 73 5.65 0.75 5.03
C LEU A 73 5.48 2.22 4.65
N ASP A 74 6.38 3.09 5.13
CA ASP A 74 6.35 4.52 4.81
C ASP A 74 6.52 4.77 3.30
N HIS A 75 7.41 4.02 2.65
CA HIS A 75 7.58 4.09 1.19
C HIS A 75 6.27 3.70 0.47
N ALA A 76 5.65 2.57 0.87
CA ALA A 76 4.39 2.12 0.29
C ALA A 76 3.26 3.15 0.46
N LEU A 77 3.13 3.73 1.67
CA LEU A 77 2.11 4.74 1.97
C LEU A 77 2.26 5.99 1.09
N ARG A 78 3.48 6.50 0.91
CA ARG A 78 3.74 7.65 0.02
C ARG A 78 3.29 7.36 -1.39
N LEU A 79 3.62 6.20 -1.97
CA LEU A 79 3.24 5.88 -3.34
C LEU A 79 1.72 5.69 -3.51
N PHE A 80 1.03 5.04 -2.57
CA PHE A 80 -0.44 4.93 -2.65
C PHE A 80 -1.14 6.29 -2.51
N VAL A 81 -0.64 7.18 -1.66
CA VAL A 81 -1.27 8.49 -1.46
C VAL A 81 -0.90 9.46 -2.59
N ASP A 82 0.39 9.62 -2.87
CA ASP A 82 0.90 10.67 -3.76
C ASP A 82 0.70 10.31 -5.23
N GLU A 83 1.06 9.09 -5.63
CA GLU A 83 0.95 8.68 -7.04
C GLU A 83 -0.45 8.21 -7.40
N SER A 84 -1.05 7.37 -6.55
CA SER A 84 -2.39 6.85 -6.83
C SER A 84 -3.49 7.84 -6.43
N GLY A 85 -3.19 8.87 -5.64
CA GLY A 85 -4.16 9.89 -5.22
C GLY A 85 -5.17 9.39 -4.19
N TRP A 86 -4.90 8.24 -3.57
CA TRP A 86 -5.78 7.59 -2.60
C TRP A 86 -5.66 8.25 -1.22
N VAL A 87 -6.71 8.12 -0.42
CA VAL A 87 -6.76 8.70 0.93
C VAL A 87 -6.72 7.58 1.95
N LEU A 88 -5.70 7.52 2.80
CA LEU A 88 -5.64 6.57 3.90
C LEU A 88 -6.74 6.88 4.92
N ARG A 89 -7.60 5.89 5.21
CA ARG A 89 -8.69 6.00 6.18
C ARG A 89 -8.37 5.28 7.48
N GLN A 90 -7.71 4.13 7.39
CA GLN A 90 -7.36 3.31 8.54
C GLN A 90 -6.07 2.56 8.28
N GLN A 91 -5.26 2.42 9.32
CA GLN A 91 -4.09 1.57 9.36
C GLN A 91 -4.14 0.72 10.63
N GLN A 92 -3.91 -0.58 10.50
CA GLN A 92 -3.92 -1.52 11.62
C GLN A 92 -2.77 -2.50 11.48
N ALA A 93 -1.98 -2.65 12.55
CA ALA A 93 -1.00 -3.73 12.64
C ALA A 93 -1.70 -5.07 12.89
N LEU A 94 -1.21 -6.12 12.24
CA LEU A 94 -1.67 -7.51 12.40
C LEU A 94 -0.70 -8.29 13.31
N ASP A 95 -1.01 -9.56 13.55
CA ASP A 95 -0.30 -10.40 14.54
C ASP A 95 1.14 -10.79 14.14
N THR A 96 1.64 -10.34 13.00
CA THR A 96 2.98 -10.65 12.51
C THR A 96 3.76 -9.39 12.13
N PRO A 97 5.10 -9.39 12.30
CA PRO A 97 5.94 -8.29 11.88
C PRO A 97 5.72 -7.92 10.41
N GLU A 98 5.76 -6.62 10.11
CA GLU A 98 5.54 -6.06 8.77
C GLU A 98 4.15 -6.33 8.17
N ALA A 99 3.22 -6.93 8.92
CA ALA A 99 1.87 -7.17 8.46
C ALA A 99 0.91 -6.09 8.97
N HIS A 100 0.33 -5.38 8.03
CA HIS A 100 -0.64 -4.32 8.26
C HIS A 100 -1.83 -4.51 7.33
N GLU A 101 -2.99 -4.10 7.80
CA GLU A 101 -4.14 -3.78 6.96
C GLU A 101 -4.22 -2.27 6.80
N LEU A 102 -4.26 -1.82 5.55
CA LEU A 102 -4.41 -0.41 5.18
C LEU A 102 -5.70 -0.28 4.38
N ILE A 103 -6.60 0.60 4.83
CA ILE A 103 -7.85 0.88 4.14
C ILE A 103 -7.75 2.26 3.53
N PHE A 104 -7.84 2.31 2.21
CA PHE A 104 -7.83 3.53 1.43
C PHE A 104 -9.21 3.83 0.85
N GLU A 105 -9.56 5.11 0.82
CA GLU A 105 -10.57 5.64 -0.07
C GLU A 105 -9.93 6.01 -1.41
N ALA A 106 -10.52 5.49 -2.48
CA ALA A 106 -10.15 5.80 -3.85
C ALA A 106 -11.42 6.09 -4.68
N ARG A 107 -11.29 6.85 -5.76
CA ARG A 107 -12.39 7.20 -6.66
C ARG A 107 -12.12 6.66 -8.06
N ARG A 108 -13.17 6.63 -8.89
CA ARG A 108 -13.06 6.08 -10.25
C ARG A 108 -11.97 6.80 -11.07
N GLU A 109 -11.82 8.11 -10.88
CA GLU A 109 -10.82 8.92 -11.58
C GLU A 109 -9.39 8.53 -11.19
N ASP A 110 -9.18 8.15 -9.93
CA ASP A 110 -7.88 7.74 -9.40
C ASP A 110 -7.37 6.47 -10.08
N PHE A 111 -8.26 5.55 -10.47
CA PHE A 111 -7.88 4.37 -11.25
C PHE A 111 -7.67 4.65 -12.74
N SER A 112 -8.10 5.83 -13.23
CA SER A 112 -8.01 6.20 -14.65
C SER A 112 -6.75 6.96 -15.01
N ARG A 113 -6.00 7.45 -14.01
CA ARG A 113 -4.72 8.12 -14.22
C ARG A 113 -3.72 7.13 -14.85
N PRO A 114 -3.03 7.53 -15.92
CA PRO A 114 -1.95 6.72 -16.46
C PRO A 114 -0.83 6.64 -15.41
N SER A 115 -0.22 5.46 -15.25
CA SER A 115 0.94 5.32 -14.37
C SER A 115 2.10 6.18 -14.87
N THR A 116 3.06 6.52 -14.00
CA THR A 116 4.29 7.22 -14.40
C THR A 116 4.98 6.50 -15.56
N GLU A 117 5.04 5.17 -15.53
CA GLU A 117 5.55 4.33 -16.61
C GLU A 117 4.77 4.53 -17.93
N GLN A 118 3.43 4.55 -17.87
CA GLN A 118 2.58 4.79 -19.05
C GLN A 118 2.78 6.19 -19.61
N ILE A 119 2.90 7.21 -18.76
CA ILE A 119 3.18 8.59 -19.20
C ILE A 119 4.54 8.64 -19.91
N LEU A 120 5.58 8.02 -19.33
CA LEU A 120 6.92 8.00 -19.91
C LEU A 120 6.96 7.26 -21.25
N HIS A 121 6.20 6.16 -21.39
CA HIS A 121 6.04 5.48 -22.66
C HIS A 121 5.28 6.33 -23.70
N GLU A 122 4.22 7.04 -23.30
CA GLU A 122 3.44 7.92 -24.19
C GLU A 122 4.26 9.11 -24.73
N VAL A 123 5.24 9.61 -23.97
CA VAL A 123 6.16 10.66 -24.45
C VAL A 123 7.32 10.12 -25.31
N GLY A 124 7.30 8.81 -25.61
CA GLY A 124 8.19 8.17 -26.57
C GLY A 124 9.44 7.51 -25.99
N LEU A 125 9.53 7.32 -24.67
CA LEU A 125 10.62 6.54 -24.09
C LEU A 125 10.39 5.05 -24.35
N SER A 126 11.46 4.36 -24.70
CA SER A 126 11.45 2.90 -24.77
C SER A 126 11.29 2.29 -23.36
N PRO A 127 10.72 1.08 -23.24
CA PRO A 127 10.56 0.41 -21.95
C PRO A 127 11.87 0.30 -21.13
N GLU A 128 13.02 0.11 -21.81
CA GLU A 128 14.32 0.08 -21.15
C GLU A 128 14.74 1.44 -20.59
N GLU A 129 14.46 2.54 -21.30
CA GLU A 129 14.74 3.90 -20.82
C GLU A 129 13.84 4.27 -19.63
N VAL A 130 12.57 3.85 -19.66
CA VAL A 130 11.64 4.05 -18.55
C VAL A 130 12.12 3.31 -17.30
N ALA A 131 12.49 2.03 -17.42
CA ALA A 131 13.02 1.25 -16.31
C ALA A 131 14.28 1.90 -15.70
N ASN A 132 15.23 2.33 -16.54
CA ASN A 132 16.44 3.04 -16.09
C ASN A 132 16.13 4.36 -15.37
N LEU A 133 15.10 5.09 -15.80
CA LEU A 133 14.70 6.35 -15.18
C LEU A 133 14.07 6.13 -13.81
N LEU A 134 13.15 5.16 -13.69
CA LEU A 134 12.51 4.82 -12.43
C LEU A 134 13.55 4.31 -11.40
N GLU A 135 14.46 3.42 -11.81
CA GLU A 135 15.55 2.95 -10.94
C GLU A 135 16.53 4.05 -10.49
N ARG A 136 16.65 5.16 -11.25
CA ARG A 136 17.50 6.31 -10.85
C ARG A 136 16.79 7.21 -9.86
N VAL A 137 15.50 7.47 -10.06
CA VAL A 137 14.69 8.27 -9.13
C VAL A 137 14.62 7.60 -7.76
N ASP A 138 14.47 6.27 -7.71
CA ASP A 138 14.46 5.52 -6.45
C ASP A 138 15.79 5.67 -5.69
N ARG A 139 16.93 5.56 -6.39
CA ARG A 139 18.26 5.74 -5.79
C ARG A 139 18.57 7.16 -5.34
N ASP A 140 18.08 8.15 -6.08
CA ASP A 140 18.31 9.57 -5.77
C ASP A 140 17.41 10.04 -4.60
N GLY A 141 16.31 9.34 -4.31
CA GLY A 141 15.41 9.60 -3.18
C GLY A 141 15.92 9.15 -1.81
N GLU A 142 16.84 8.17 -1.76
CA GLU A 142 17.46 7.66 -0.52
C GLU A 142 18.69 8.46 -0.06
N GLY A 143 19.13 9.45 -0.85
CA GLY A 143 20.38 10.18 -0.65
C GLY A 143 20.28 11.53 0.07
N LYS A 144 19.18 11.85 0.77
CA LYS A 144 19.01 13.16 1.41
C LYS A 144 18.53 13.11 2.85
#